data_AF-A0A3S3K6Y2-F1
#
_entry.id   AF-A0A3S3K6Y2-F1
#
_cell.length_a   1.000
_cell.length_b   1.000
_cell.length_c   1.000
_cell.angle_alpha   90.00
_cell.angle_beta   90.00
_cell.angle_gamma   90.00
#
_symmetry.space_group_name_H-M   'P 1'
#
loop_
_entity.id
_entity.type
_entity.pdbx_description
1 polymer ?
#
loop_
_entity_poly.entity_id
_entity_poly.type
_entity_poly.pdbx_seq_one_letter_code
_entity_poly.pdbx_strand_id
1 'polypeptide(L)'
;MRSQIEIVRCVRHLIPVFGEAPPFVPDVRIRTVHFVSGTSHGDPFGAVVVAPDNLDPRVEMFGRERFDRQEAMAVGLKAMIMPRHLADEIVEHPEAGDEAQAAELVTRLKDEGRKAFCGERVALDVPAGDRERAKALGARWDGDLGAWYAFSGLADIEELDEWLQRAPVPA
;
A
#
# COMPACT_ATOMS: atom_id res chain seq x y z
N MET A 1 13.32 8.45 -18.20
CA MET A 1 14.08 8.52 -16.94
C MET A 1 13.88 7.19 -16.23
N ARG A 2 14.95 6.54 -15.73
CA ARG A 2 14.77 5.26 -15.01
C ARG A 2 14.20 5.61 -13.63
N SER A 3 12.96 5.21 -13.36
CA SER A 3 12.35 5.40 -12.04
C SER A 3 13.24 4.73 -10.98
N GLN A 4 13.77 5.52 -10.04
CA GLN A 4 14.60 5.06 -8.93
C GLN A 4 13.73 4.41 -7.86
N ILE A 5 13.06 3.31 -8.23
CA ILE A 5 12.18 2.55 -7.34
C ILE A 5 12.97 1.39 -6.77
N GLU A 6 13.13 1.37 -5.46
CA GLU A 6 13.75 0.27 -4.72
C GLU A 6 12.69 -0.35 -3.83
N ILE A 7 12.32 -1.61 -4.08
CA ILE A 7 11.44 -2.35 -3.19
C ILE A 7 12.32 -2.98 -2.11
N VAL A 8 12.00 -2.73 -0.84
CA VAL A 8 12.74 -3.23 0.33
C VAL A 8 11.99 -4.35 1.04
N ARG A 9 10.67 -4.44 0.88
CA ARG A 9 9.84 -5.55 1.40
C ARG A 9 8.66 -5.84 0.46
N CYS A 10 8.33 -7.12 0.32
CA CYS A 10 7.17 -7.59 -0.42
C CYS A 10 6.53 -8.78 0.33
N VAL A 11 5.26 -8.67 0.71
CA VAL A 11 4.48 -9.79 1.25
C VAL A 11 3.44 -10.17 0.22
N ARG A 12 3.39 -11.44 -0.18
CA ARG A 12 2.52 -11.94 -1.24
C ARG A 12 1.39 -12.79 -0.66
N HIS A 13 0.17 -12.33 -0.79
CA HIS A 13 -1.03 -13.06 -0.40
C HIS A 13 -1.61 -13.77 -1.62
N LEU A 14 -1.81 -15.08 -1.50
CA LEU A 14 -2.41 -15.93 -2.53
C LEU A 14 -3.84 -16.29 -2.13
N ILE A 15 -4.80 -15.93 -2.97
CA ILE A 15 -6.22 -16.13 -2.71
C ILE A 15 -6.80 -17.06 -3.79
N PRO A 16 -6.97 -18.37 -3.51
CA PRO A 16 -7.67 -19.28 -4.39
C PRO A 16 -9.15 -18.87 -4.50
N VAL A 17 -9.63 -18.78 -5.73
CA VAL A 17 -11.02 -18.53 -6.09
C VAL A 17 -11.51 -19.74 -6.88
N PHE A 18 -12.53 -20.43 -6.35
CA PHE A 18 -13.13 -21.57 -7.02
C PHE A 18 -14.35 -21.09 -7.82
N GLY A 19 -14.55 -21.64 -9.01
CA GLY A 19 -15.73 -21.35 -9.83
C GLY A 19 -15.64 -22.00 -11.20
N GLU A 20 -16.79 -22.27 -11.82
CA GLU A 20 -16.91 -23.06 -13.06
C GLU A 20 -15.93 -22.58 -14.16
N ALA A 21 -14.87 -23.36 -14.37
CA ALA A 21 -13.90 -23.20 -15.43
C ALA A 21 -14.39 -23.90 -16.72
N PRO A 22 -13.99 -23.40 -17.91
CA PRO A 22 -14.18 -24.16 -19.15
C PRO A 22 -13.46 -25.52 -19.05
N PRO A 23 -13.91 -26.55 -19.79
CA PRO A 23 -13.60 -27.97 -19.56
C PRO A 23 -12.12 -28.41 -19.67
N PHE A 24 -11.17 -27.49 -19.80
CA PHE A 24 -9.74 -27.78 -20.04
C PHE A 24 -8.76 -27.03 -19.13
N VAL A 25 -9.23 -26.38 -18.05
CA VAL A 25 -8.37 -25.70 -17.06
C VAL A 25 -8.83 -26.11 -15.65
N PRO A 26 -7.94 -26.44 -14.71
CA PRO A 26 -8.35 -26.66 -13.32
C PRO A 26 -9.11 -25.45 -12.76
N ASP A 27 -10.16 -25.73 -12.00
CA ASP A 27 -11.25 -24.85 -11.54
C ASP A 27 -10.83 -23.75 -10.53
N VAL A 28 -9.54 -23.47 -10.42
CA VAL A 28 -8.95 -22.62 -9.38
C VAL A 28 -8.20 -21.46 -10.03
N ARG A 29 -8.76 -20.26 -9.87
CA ARG A 29 -8.08 -18.98 -10.16
C ARG A 29 -7.34 -18.50 -8.92
N ILE A 30 -6.24 -17.77 -9.07
CA ILE A 30 -5.47 -17.26 -7.94
C ILE A 30 -5.34 -15.76 -8.08
N ARG A 31 -6.05 -15.03 -7.21
CA ARG A 31 -5.84 -13.60 -7.05
C ARG A 31 -4.64 -13.37 -6.14
N THR A 32 -3.70 -12.52 -6.57
CA THR A 32 -2.54 -12.16 -5.75
C THR A 32 -2.64 -10.72 -5.25
N VAL A 33 -2.34 -10.52 -3.97
CA VAL A 33 -2.20 -9.21 -3.35
C VAL A 33 -0.79 -9.09 -2.82
N HIS A 34 -0.06 -8.07 -3.24
CA HIS A 34 1.28 -7.79 -2.74
C HIS A 34 1.26 -6.55 -1.87
N PHE A 35 1.77 -6.65 -0.65
CA PHE A 35 2.12 -5.51 0.16
C PHE A 35 3.59 -5.17 -0.08
N VAL A 36 3.82 -3.99 -0.65
CA VAL A 36 5.13 -3.54 -1.07
C VAL A 36 5.51 -2.33 -0.24
N SER A 37 6.74 -2.29 0.25
CA SER A 37 7.34 -1.05 0.73
C SER A 37 8.69 -0.83 0.06
N GLY A 38 9.07 0.43 -0.07
CA GLY A 38 10.23 0.80 -0.85
C GLY A 38 10.55 2.29 -0.78
N THR A 39 11.50 2.68 -1.61
CA THR A 39 11.79 4.08 -1.89
C THR A 39 11.61 4.40 -3.37
N SER A 40 11.10 5.59 -3.68
CA SER A 40 11.03 6.14 -5.05
C SER A 40 11.78 7.48 -5.07
N HIS A 41 12.86 7.62 -5.83
CA HIS A 41 13.65 8.86 -5.77
C HIS A 41 14.14 9.23 -4.34
N GLY A 42 14.27 8.25 -3.44
CA GLY A 42 14.76 8.45 -2.07
C GLY A 42 13.71 8.56 -0.97
N ASP A 43 12.47 9.02 -1.25
CA ASP A 43 11.47 9.05 -0.17
C ASP A 43 10.89 7.65 0.11
N PRO A 44 10.26 7.37 1.25
CA PRO A 44 9.58 6.10 1.48
C PRO A 44 8.23 6.03 0.74
N PHE A 45 7.77 4.82 0.45
CA PHE A 45 6.40 4.53 0.04
C PHE A 45 5.93 3.16 0.54
N GLY A 46 4.62 3.04 0.71
CA GLY A 46 3.92 1.76 0.80
C GLY A 46 3.01 1.59 -0.41
N ALA A 47 2.73 0.36 -0.83
CA ALA A 47 1.79 0.09 -1.90
C ALA A 47 1.09 -1.25 -1.71
N VAL A 48 -0.18 -1.31 -2.08
CA VAL A 48 -0.90 -2.56 -2.28
C VAL A 48 -1.03 -2.80 -3.78
N VAL A 49 -0.49 -3.91 -4.25
CA VAL A 49 -0.60 -4.33 -5.65
C VAL A 49 -1.56 -5.51 -5.71
N VAL A 50 -2.70 -5.33 -6.37
CA VAL A 50 -3.65 -6.41 -6.63
C VAL A 50 -3.49 -6.82 -8.09
N ALA A 51 -3.07 -8.07 -8.34
CA ALA A 51 -3.04 -8.64 -9.67
C ALA A 51 -4.23 -9.61 -9.83
N PRO A 52 -5.24 -9.24 -10.64
CA PRO A 52 -6.35 -10.13 -10.94
C PRO A 52 -5.94 -11.08 -12.06
N ASP A 53 -5.46 -12.28 -11.74
CA ASP A 53 -5.14 -13.43 -12.62
C ASP A 53 -4.27 -13.18 -13.88
N ASN A 54 -4.13 -11.97 -14.43
CA ASN A 54 -3.36 -11.63 -15.64
C ASN A 54 -3.00 -10.12 -15.73
N LEU A 55 -1.70 -9.86 -15.64
CA LEU A 55 -0.88 -8.79 -16.26
C LEU A 55 -1.18 -7.30 -16.01
N ASP A 56 -2.34 -6.89 -15.53
CA ASP A 56 -2.61 -5.47 -15.19
C ASP A 56 -2.71 -5.27 -13.66
N PRO A 57 -1.59 -5.04 -12.97
CA PRO A 57 -1.58 -4.82 -11.53
C PRO A 57 -2.26 -3.50 -11.18
N ARG A 58 -3.31 -3.58 -10.37
CA ARG A 58 -3.90 -2.40 -9.74
C ARG A 58 -3.06 -2.03 -8.53
N VAL A 59 -2.43 -0.86 -8.59
CA VAL A 59 -1.54 -0.37 -7.54
C VAL A 59 -2.23 0.76 -6.78
N GLU A 60 -2.35 0.59 -5.47
CA GLU A 60 -2.79 1.61 -4.54
C GLU A 60 -1.59 2.03 -3.71
N MET A 61 -1.13 3.27 -3.89
CA MET A 61 0.08 3.78 -3.24
C MET A 61 -0.27 4.56 -1.97
N PHE A 62 0.63 4.51 -1.00
CA PHE A 62 0.53 5.17 0.31
C PHE A 62 1.84 5.88 0.66
N GLY A 63 1.76 6.87 1.55
CA GLY A 63 2.93 7.56 2.08
C GLY A 63 3.42 8.76 1.27
N ARG A 64 2.88 9.03 0.08
CA ARG A 64 3.19 10.25 -0.69
C ARG A 64 2.03 10.97 -1.33
N GLU A 65 2.25 12.26 -1.53
CA GLU A 65 1.30 13.22 -2.12
C GLU A 65 1.15 13.06 -3.64
N ARG A 66 2.22 12.64 -4.35
CA ARG A 66 2.17 12.41 -5.80
C ARG A 66 2.95 11.15 -6.16
N PHE A 67 2.27 10.23 -6.82
CA PHE A 67 2.85 9.16 -7.60
C PHE A 67 2.42 9.34 -9.04
N ASP A 68 3.37 9.31 -9.97
CA ASP A 68 3.01 9.31 -11.38
C ASP A 68 2.66 7.89 -11.85
N ARG A 69 1.94 7.80 -12.98
CA ARG A 69 1.48 6.51 -13.54
C ARG A 69 2.64 5.57 -13.84
N GLN A 70 3.81 6.07 -14.24
CA GLN A 70 4.99 5.27 -14.53
C GLN A 70 5.58 4.68 -13.25
N GLU A 71 5.59 5.44 -12.15
CA GLU A 71 6.01 4.92 -10.83
C GLU A 71 5.08 3.81 -10.36
N ALA A 72 3.75 4.02 -10.42
CA ALA A 72 2.77 3.01 -10.06
C ALA A 72 2.94 1.73 -10.89
N MET A 73 3.05 1.86 -12.21
CA MET A 73 3.31 0.72 -13.10
C MET A 73 4.63 0.03 -12.79
N ALA A 74 5.70 0.79 -12.51
CA ALA A 74 6.99 0.22 -12.19
C ALA A 74 6.99 -0.50 -10.83
N VAL A 75 6.28 -0.01 -9.81
CA VAL A 75 6.05 -0.77 -8.56
C VAL A 75 5.28 -2.04 -8.84
N GLY A 76 4.17 -1.96 -9.60
CA GLY A 76 3.34 -3.13 -9.91
C GLY A 76 4.12 -4.21 -10.66
N LEU A 77 4.84 -3.84 -11.72
CA LEU A 77 5.67 -4.76 -12.50
C LEU A 77 6.81 -5.35 -11.66
N LYS A 78 7.48 -4.52 -10.85
CA LYS A 78 8.54 -5.01 -9.96
C LYS A 78 7.98 -5.97 -8.93
N ALA A 79 6.87 -5.67 -8.27
CA ALA A 79 6.24 -6.56 -7.29
C ALA A 79 5.88 -7.93 -7.88
N MET A 80 5.50 -7.99 -9.16
CA MET A 80 5.22 -9.23 -9.87
C MET A 80 6.49 -9.99 -10.29
N ILE A 81 7.57 -9.29 -10.69
CA ILE A 81 8.78 -9.87 -11.30
C ILE A 81 9.95 -10.01 -10.30
N MET A 82 9.83 -9.49 -9.07
CA MET A 82 10.94 -9.45 -8.09
C MET A 82 11.50 -10.86 -7.80
N PRO A 83 12.83 -11.01 -7.66
CA PRO A 83 13.48 -12.27 -7.33
C PRO A 83 13.16 -12.70 -5.89
N ARG A 84 12.97 -14.03 -5.70
CA ARG A 84 12.62 -14.76 -4.45
C ARG A 84 13.45 -14.45 -3.19
N HIS A 85 14.44 -13.58 -3.25
CA HIS A 85 15.43 -13.34 -2.20
C HIS A 85 15.13 -12.14 -1.30
N LEU A 86 14.10 -11.34 -1.61
CA LEU A 86 13.68 -10.23 -0.77
C LEU A 86 12.48 -10.67 0.09
N ALA A 87 12.75 -11.29 1.26
CA ALA A 87 11.79 -11.80 2.25
C ALA A 87 10.35 -11.97 1.71
N ASP A 88 10.18 -12.85 0.72
CA ASP A 88 8.88 -13.22 0.13
C ASP A 88 8.13 -14.04 1.18
N GLU A 89 7.52 -13.35 2.14
CA GLU A 89 6.51 -13.95 2.99
C GLU A 89 5.29 -14.22 2.10
N ILE A 90 5.06 -15.49 1.79
CA ILE A 90 3.89 -15.94 1.05
C ILE A 90 2.84 -16.37 2.07
N VAL A 91 1.68 -15.74 2.02
CA VAL A 91 0.53 -16.04 2.87
C VAL A 91 -0.59 -16.59 2.01
N GLU A 92 -1.04 -17.80 2.29
CA GLU A 92 -2.15 -18.44 1.57
C GLU A 92 -3.46 -18.24 2.32
N HIS A 93 -4.51 -17.88 1.59
CA HIS A 93 -5.85 -17.63 2.13
C HIS A 93 -6.91 -18.54 1.51
N PRO A 94 -6.98 -19.82 1.94
CA PRO A 94 -7.94 -20.79 1.39
C PRO A 94 -9.41 -20.45 1.65
N GLU A 95 -9.70 -19.47 2.52
CA GLU A 95 -11.05 -19.11 2.96
C GLU A 95 -11.92 -18.40 1.92
N ALA A 96 -11.35 -18.02 0.77
CA ALA A 96 -12.00 -17.13 -0.16
C ALA A 96 -12.94 -17.78 -1.17
N GLY A 97 -13.12 -19.12 -1.17
CA GLY A 97 -14.23 -19.89 -1.80
C GLY A 97 -14.78 -19.47 -3.17
N ASP A 98 -15.33 -18.26 -3.29
CA ASP A 98 -15.89 -17.63 -4.48
C ASP A 98 -15.36 -16.19 -4.73
N GLU A 99 -15.75 -15.59 -5.86
CA GLU A 99 -15.26 -14.26 -6.26
C GLU A 99 -15.65 -13.13 -5.28
N ALA A 100 -16.80 -13.23 -4.60
CA ALA A 100 -17.28 -12.22 -3.67
C ALA A 100 -16.50 -12.27 -2.35
N GLN A 101 -16.29 -13.48 -1.82
CA GLN A 101 -15.44 -13.72 -0.65
C GLN A 101 -13.99 -13.27 -0.92
N ALA A 102 -13.46 -13.56 -2.11
CA ALA A 102 -12.14 -13.06 -2.51
C ALA A 102 -12.07 -11.53 -2.57
N ALA A 103 -13.12 -10.86 -3.09
CA ALA A 103 -13.16 -9.40 -3.13
C ALA A 103 -13.24 -8.76 -1.74
N GLU A 104 -14.02 -9.35 -0.83
CA GLU A 104 -14.09 -8.92 0.58
C GLU A 104 -12.74 -9.10 1.28
N LEU A 105 -12.10 -10.26 1.09
CA LEU A 105 -10.78 -10.53 1.65
C LEU A 105 -9.72 -9.56 1.11
N VAL A 106 -9.69 -9.30 -0.20
CA VAL A 106 -8.78 -8.30 -0.80
C VAL A 106 -8.99 -6.92 -0.17
N THR A 107 -10.24 -6.53 0.07
CA THR A 107 -10.58 -5.25 0.72
C THR A 107 -10.05 -5.23 2.15
N ARG A 108 -10.33 -6.27 2.94
CA ARG A 108 -9.82 -6.40 4.30
C ARG A 108 -8.30 -6.34 4.35
N LEU A 109 -7.64 -7.12 3.49
CA LEU A 109 -6.18 -7.16 3.38
C LEU A 109 -5.63 -5.77 3.01
N LYS A 110 -6.23 -5.04 2.06
CA LYS A 110 -5.83 -3.66 1.75
C LYS A 110 -5.85 -2.76 2.98
N ASP A 111 -6.93 -2.79 3.77
CA ASP A 111 -7.06 -1.99 4.98
C ASP A 111 -6.07 -2.41 6.07
N GLU A 112 -5.93 -3.72 6.31
CA GLU A 112 -4.98 -4.29 7.28
C GLU A 112 -3.54 -3.96 6.92
N GLY A 113 -3.15 -4.14 5.65
CA GLY A 113 -1.83 -3.78 5.19
C GLY A 113 -1.60 -2.27 5.25
N ARG A 114 -2.56 -1.44 4.82
CA ARG A 114 -2.45 0.02 5.00
C ARG A 114 -2.18 0.36 6.46
N LYS A 115 -2.91 -0.24 7.41
CA LYS A 115 -2.73 0.01 8.85
C LYS A 115 -1.41 -0.57 9.38
N ALA A 116 -1.02 -1.77 8.99
CA ALA A 116 0.21 -2.42 9.43
C ALA A 116 1.47 -1.71 8.91
N PHE A 117 1.41 -1.15 7.69
CA PHE A 117 2.54 -0.49 7.04
C PHE A 117 2.59 1.02 7.27
N CYS A 118 1.45 1.71 7.20
CA CYS A 118 1.39 3.17 7.39
C CYS A 118 1.09 3.56 8.83
N GLY A 119 0.71 2.61 9.70
CA GLY A 119 0.23 2.94 11.03
C GLY A 119 -1.10 3.69 11.01
N GLU A 120 -1.37 4.42 12.08
CA GLU A 120 -2.58 5.22 12.23
C GLU A 120 -2.39 6.62 11.62
N ARG A 121 -3.48 7.19 11.10
CA ARG A 121 -3.50 8.60 10.71
C ARG A 121 -3.64 9.44 11.96
N VAL A 122 -2.66 10.30 12.21
CA VAL A 122 -2.69 11.26 13.30
C VAL A 122 -2.88 12.66 12.72
N ALA A 123 -3.86 13.39 13.22
CA ALA A 123 -4.07 14.78 12.82
C ALA A 123 -2.92 15.66 13.33
N LEU A 124 -2.55 16.65 12.54
CA LEU A 124 -1.50 17.61 12.87
C LEU A 124 -2.04 19.03 12.77
N ASP A 125 -1.70 19.87 13.75
CA ASP A 125 -2.00 21.29 13.75
C ASP A 125 -0.77 22.10 13.34
N VAL A 126 -0.46 22.06 12.05
CA VAL A 126 0.76 22.67 11.52
C VAL A 126 0.52 24.16 11.22
N PRO A 127 1.24 25.08 11.89
CA PRO A 127 1.18 26.50 11.58
C PRO A 127 1.66 26.78 10.14
N ALA A 128 1.19 27.88 9.54
CA ALA A 128 1.51 28.19 8.16
C ALA A 128 3.02 28.35 7.86
N GLY A 129 3.81 28.74 8.87
CA GLY A 129 5.27 28.87 8.77
C GLY A 129 6.04 27.56 8.77
N ASP A 130 5.45 26.48 9.29
CA ASP A 130 6.13 25.19 9.48
C ASP A 130 5.67 24.09 8.51
N ARG A 131 4.82 24.45 7.54
CA ARG A 131 4.28 23.50 6.54
C ARG A 131 5.36 22.75 5.77
N GLU A 132 6.44 23.43 5.39
CA GLU A 132 7.55 22.79 4.67
C GLU A 132 8.30 21.81 5.56
N ARG A 133 8.47 22.15 6.84
CA ARG A 133 9.11 21.28 7.84
C ARG A 133 8.25 20.06 8.14
N ALA A 134 6.94 20.24 8.37
CA ALA A 134 6.01 19.14 8.53
C ALA A 134 5.99 18.20 7.31
N LYS A 135 5.98 18.78 6.10
CA LYS A 135 6.03 17.99 4.86
C LYS A 135 7.34 17.21 4.72
N ALA A 136 8.47 17.79 5.12
CA ALA A 136 9.76 17.11 5.13
C ALA A 136 9.80 15.93 6.11
N LEU A 137 9.10 16.05 7.25
CA LEU A 137 8.96 15.00 8.26
C LEU A 137 7.89 13.94 7.92
N GLY A 138 7.31 14.01 6.71
CA GLY A 138 6.32 13.03 6.22
C GLY A 138 4.86 13.37 6.47
N ALA A 139 4.54 14.57 7.00
CA ALA A 139 3.17 15.05 7.10
C ALA A 139 2.55 15.29 5.71
N ARG A 140 1.23 15.13 5.64
CA ARG A 140 0.40 15.27 4.44
C ARG A 140 -0.78 16.18 4.72
N TRP A 141 -1.27 16.85 3.69
CA TRP A 141 -2.47 17.67 3.77
C TRP A 141 -3.66 16.87 3.26
N ASP A 142 -4.70 16.75 4.09
CA ASP A 142 -5.99 16.18 3.72
C ASP A 142 -6.88 17.31 3.20
N GLY A 143 -7.20 17.28 1.90
CA GLY A 143 -8.02 18.30 1.25
C GLY A 143 -9.50 18.21 1.61
N ASP A 144 -9.98 17.02 1.99
CA ASP A 144 -11.37 16.78 2.37
C ASP A 144 -11.63 17.25 3.81
N LEU A 145 -10.67 17.05 4.70
CA LEU A 145 -10.74 17.48 6.10
C LEU A 145 -10.18 18.88 6.34
N GLY A 146 -9.39 19.41 5.40
CA GLY A 146 -8.70 20.69 5.56
C GLY A 146 -7.71 20.67 6.73
N ALA A 147 -7.03 19.55 6.94
CA ALA A 147 -6.12 19.34 8.07
C ALA A 147 -4.83 18.65 7.64
N TRP A 148 -3.75 18.89 8.37
CA TRP A 148 -2.54 18.08 8.20
C TRP A 148 -2.73 16.74 8.91
N TYR A 149 -2.12 15.69 8.38
CA TYR A 149 -2.09 14.38 8.98
C TYR A 149 -0.75 13.70 8.72
N ALA A 150 -0.35 12.79 9.60
CA ALA A 150 0.80 11.93 9.42
C ALA A 150 0.43 10.47 9.64
N PHE A 151 1.18 9.58 9.00
CA PHE A 151 1.07 8.15 9.15
C PHE A 151 2.12 7.70 10.16
N SER A 152 1.69 7.13 11.29
CA SER A 152 2.62 6.79 12.39
C SER A 152 3.72 5.79 12.03
N GLY A 153 3.53 4.99 10.98
CA GLY A 153 4.53 4.06 10.47
C GLY A 153 5.47 4.63 9.41
N LEU A 154 5.22 5.84 8.90
CA LEU A 154 5.97 6.43 7.77
C LEU A 154 6.57 7.81 8.07
N ALA A 155 6.03 8.53 9.04
CA ALA A 155 6.47 9.86 9.43
C ALA A 155 7.30 9.80 10.71
N ASP A 156 8.21 10.77 10.88
CA ASP A 156 9.01 10.91 12.09
C ASP A 156 8.14 11.52 13.21
N ILE A 157 7.33 10.67 13.84
CA ILE A 157 6.35 11.07 14.87
C ILE A 157 7.01 11.78 16.05
N GLU A 158 8.26 11.43 16.40
CA GLU A 158 9.01 12.09 17.47
C GLU A 158 9.29 13.57 17.17
N GLU A 159 9.58 13.92 15.91
CA GLU A 159 9.78 15.31 15.50
C GLU A 159 8.46 16.03 15.21
N LEU A 160 7.41 15.29 14.87
CA LEU A 160 6.06 15.83 14.66
C LEU A 160 5.27 16.02 15.98
N ASP A 161 5.81 15.60 17.13
CA ASP A 161 5.14 15.68 18.44
C ASP A 161 4.67 17.11 18.76
N GLU A 162 5.42 18.12 18.32
CA GLU A 162 5.06 19.53 18.47
C GLU A 162 3.73 19.92 17.79
N TRP A 163 3.28 19.14 16.79
CA TRP A 163 2.03 19.38 16.05
C TRP A 163 0.99 18.27 16.21
N LEU A 164 1.26 17.19 16.97
CA LEU A 164 0.33 16.06 17.12
C LEU A 164 -0.97 16.47 17.83
N GLN A 165 -2.05 16.59 17.06
CA GLN A 165 -3.39 16.50 17.61
C GLN A 165 -3.72 15.01 17.76
N ARG A 166 -3.63 14.49 18.98
CA ARG A 166 -3.85 13.06 19.33
C ARG A 166 -5.27 12.53 19.05
N ALA A 167 -6.10 13.27 18.31
CA ALA A 167 -7.38 12.78 17.83
C ALA A 167 -7.16 11.91 16.57
N PRO A 168 -7.67 10.66 16.55
CA PRO A 168 -7.65 9.86 15.35
C PRO A 168 -8.54 10.51 14.28
N VAL A 169 -7.99 10.69 13.09
CA VAL A 169 -8.77 11.09 11.93
C VAL A 169 -9.68 9.92 11.56
N PRO A 170 -11.01 10.10 11.42
CA PRO A 170 -11.90 9.02 11.00
C PRO A 170 -11.44 8.47 9.65
N ALA A 171 -11.41 7.13 9.55
CA ALA A 171 -10.88 6.37 8.43
C ALA A 171 -11.71 6.52 7.15
#